data_AF-A0A7J2IR88-F1
#
_entry.id   AF-A0A7J2IR88-F1
#
_cell.length_a   1.000
_cell.length_b   1.000
_cell.length_c   1.000
_cell.angle_alpha   90.00
_cell.angle_beta   90.00
_cell.angle_gamma   90.00
#
_symmetry.space_group_name_H-M   'P 1'
#
loop_
_entity.id
_entity.type
_entity.pdbx_description
1 polymer ?
#
loop_
_entity_poly.entity_id
_entity_poly.type
_entity_poly.pdbx_seq_one_letter_code
_entity_poly.pdbx_strand_id
1 'polypeptide(L)'
;MKINVVLRVGVVFFLVGLSLGIAAIPRSDRQITAGMTLHSIPPYGEVSSSFFSPPRDVRLEIECSHPINFYLFNSEGFEAYNESGILNPIFYFENGSRGMYFISLPKRDIYYMVFRNLLNTTVSFNITMFFYGFEKDLLHMSMIFVVSGIVLIVLGAMDVSRFLLRFRKELMEIR
;
A
#
# COMPACT_ATOMS: atom_id res chain seq x y z
N MET A 1 27.70 28.95 11.14
CA MET A 1 27.67 27.47 10.95
C MET A 1 26.30 26.88 10.56
N LYS A 2 25.21 27.65 10.45
CA LYS A 2 23.87 27.12 10.08
C LYS A 2 23.63 26.92 8.58
N ILE A 3 24.33 27.67 7.72
CA ILE A 3 24.16 27.66 6.25
C ILE A 3 24.46 26.28 5.64
N ASN A 4 25.44 25.56 6.20
CA ASN A 4 25.82 24.22 5.73
C ASN A 4 24.76 23.16 6.09
N VAL A 5 23.93 23.42 7.12
CA VAL A 5 22.91 22.46 7.57
C VAL A 5 21.74 22.42 6.59
N VAL A 6 21.24 23.57 6.14
CA VAL A 6 20.12 23.65 5.18
C VAL A 6 20.47 22.95 3.87
N LEU A 7 21.67 23.22 3.34
CA LEU A 7 22.17 22.58 2.13
C LEU A 7 22.28 21.05 2.32
N ARG A 8 22.85 20.59 3.43
CA ARG A 8 22.97 19.14 3.73
C ARG A 8 21.60 18.46 3.83
N VAL A 9 20.64 19.09 4.50
CA VAL A 9 19.27 18.56 4.61
C VAL A 9 18.62 18.50 3.23
N GLY A 10 18.79 19.53 2.39
CA GLY A 10 18.30 19.53 1.01
C GLY A 10 18.87 18.39 0.17
N VAL A 11 20.19 18.16 0.24
CA VAL A 11 20.84 17.04 -0.44
C VAL A 11 20.30 15.69 0.04
N VAL A 12 20.11 15.50 1.35
CA VAL A 12 19.55 14.27 1.90
C VAL A 12 18.12 14.04 1.38
N PHE A 13 17.26 15.07 1.41
CA PHE A 13 15.89 14.98 0.90
C PHE A 13 15.86 14.62 -0.58
N PHE A 14 16.73 15.23 -1.38
CA PHE A 14 16.85 14.95 -2.79
C PHE A 14 17.27 13.49 -3.06
N LEU A 15 18.30 12.99 -2.36
CA LEU A 15 18.78 11.61 -2.51
C LEU A 15 17.75 10.58 -2.06
N VAL A 16 17.03 10.86 -0.96
CA VAL A 16 15.93 10.01 -0.49
C VAL A 16 14.80 10.00 -1.53
N GLY A 17 14.39 11.16 -2.05
CA GLY A 17 13.38 11.25 -3.10
C GLY A 17 13.76 10.49 -4.36
N LEU A 18 15.00 10.65 -4.83
CA LEU A 18 15.51 9.95 -6.01
C LEU A 18 15.53 8.43 -5.80
N SER A 19 15.98 7.96 -4.63
CA SER A 19 16.03 6.53 -4.33
C SER A 19 14.63 5.90 -4.25
N LEU A 20 13.65 6.60 -3.68
CA LEU A 20 12.24 6.18 -3.69
C LEU A 20 11.69 6.10 -5.11
N GLY A 21 12.03 7.05 -5.98
CA GLY A 21 11.61 7.07 -7.38
C GLY A 21 12.18 5.89 -8.17
N ILE A 22 13.47 5.61 -8.00
CA ILE A 22 14.13 4.44 -8.60
C ILE A 22 13.50 3.14 -8.08
N ALA A 23 13.19 3.07 -6.77
CA ALA A 23 12.56 1.89 -6.17
C ALA A 23 11.13 1.64 -6.66
N ALA A 24 10.43 2.65 -7.18
CA ALA A 24 9.10 2.49 -7.75
C ALA A 24 9.09 1.70 -9.06
N ILE A 25 10.17 1.79 -9.86
CA ILE A 25 10.29 1.13 -11.18
C ILE A 25 10.30 -0.41 -11.07
N PRO A 26 11.22 -1.06 -10.33
CA PRO A 26 11.19 -2.52 -10.20
C PRO A 26 9.96 -3.01 -9.43
N ARG A 27 9.26 -2.12 -8.73
CA ARG A 27 8.05 -2.44 -7.99
C ARG A 27 6.80 -2.42 -8.88
N SER A 28 6.74 -1.57 -9.91
CA SER A 28 5.65 -1.64 -10.90
C SER A 28 5.58 -2.98 -11.60
N ASP A 29 6.73 -3.65 -11.73
CA ASP A 29 6.84 -4.95 -12.38
C ASP A 29 6.61 -6.12 -11.42
N ARG A 30 6.59 -5.87 -10.10
CA ARG A 30 6.44 -6.89 -9.06
C ARG A 30 5.18 -6.67 -8.25
N GLN A 31 4.12 -7.37 -8.66
CA GLN A 31 2.91 -7.47 -7.86
C GLN A 31 3.24 -8.17 -6.54
N ILE A 32 2.77 -7.61 -5.43
CA ILE A 32 2.83 -8.31 -4.15
C ILE A 32 1.74 -9.37 -4.18
N THR A 33 2.18 -10.61 -4.38
CA THR A 33 1.32 -11.79 -4.29
C THR A 33 1.29 -12.27 -2.85
N ALA A 34 0.14 -12.13 -2.19
CA ALA A 34 -0.13 -12.86 -0.96
C ALA A 34 -0.96 -14.10 -1.34
N GLY A 35 -0.28 -15.24 -1.44
CA GLY A 35 -0.94 -16.54 -1.61
C GLY A 35 -1.24 -17.13 -0.24
N MET A 36 -2.49 -17.52 0.00
CA MET A 36 -2.81 -18.44 1.10
C MET A 36 -2.70 -19.86 0.53
N THR A 37 -1.88 -20.70 1.17
CA THR A 37 -1.75 -22.12 0.82
C THR A 37 -3.10 -22.82 0.85
N LEU A 38 -3.21 -23.97 0.17
CA LEU A 38 -4.42 -24.80 0.12
C LEU A 38 -5.08 -24.92 1.51
N HIS A 39 -6.27 -24.33 1.64
CA HIS A 39 -7.08 -24.43 2.84
C HIS A 39 -8.30 -25.30 2.54
N SER A 40 -8.81 -25.99 3.57
CA SER A 40 -10.00 -26.82 3.48
C SER A 40 -11.14 -26.21 4.28
N ILE A 41 -12.34 -26.24 3.72
CA ILE A 41 -13.57 -25.81 4.35
C ILE A 41 -14.36 -27.08 4.70
N PRO A 42 -14.72 -27.31 5.98
CA PRO A 42 -15.48 -28.49 6.36
C PRO A 42 -16.88 -28.53 5.71
N PRO A 43 -17.51 -29.71 5.62
CA PRO A 43 -18.90 -29.85 5.18
C PRO A 43 -19.85 -28.96 5.98
N TYR A 44 -20.76 -28.26 5.30
CA TYR A 44 -21.72 -27.31 5.91
C TYR A 44 -21.10 -26.27 6.86
N GLY A 45 -19.81 -26.00 6.72
CA GLY A 45 -19.07 -25.13 7.62
C GLY A 45 -18.55 -23.87 6.95
N GLU A 46 -17.83 -23.09 7.75
CA GLU A 46 -17.20 -21.85 7.31
C GLU A 46 -15.78 -21.73 7.87
N VAL A 47 -14.94 -21.00 7.14
CA VAL A 47 -13.61 -20.62 7.60
C VAL A 47 -13.40 -19.13 7.31
N SER A 48 -12.70 -18.45 8.21
CA SER A 48 -12.42 -17.02 8.08
C SER A 48 -10.93 -16.74 8.15
N SER A 49 -10.47 -15.74 7.40
CA SER A 49 -9.11 -15.22 7.46
C SER A 49 -9.11 -13.69 7.41
N SER A 50 -8.12 -13.04 8.01
CA SER A 50 -8.05 -11.58 8.10
C SER A 50 -6.75 -11.02 7.57
N PHE A 51 -6.79 -9.83 6.96
CA PHE A 51 -5.59 -9.10 6.55
C PHE A 51 -5.77 -7.59 6.75
N PHE A 52 -4.67 -6.90 7.08
CA PHE A 52 -4.66 -5.45 7.18
C PHE A 52 -4.30 -4.84 5.83
N SER A 53 -5.09 -3.87 5.37
CA SER A 53 -4.79 -3.13 4.14
C SER A 53 -5.23 -1.66 4.22
N PRO A 54 -4.44 -0.71 3.70
CA PRO A 54 -4.92 0.64 3.44
C PRO A 54 -5.88 0.68 2.23
N PRO A 55 -6.50 1.83 1.92
CA PRO A 55 -7.38 1.96 0.76
C PRO A 55 -6.58 1.69 -0.52
N ARG A 56 -7.07 0.77 -1.35
CA ARG A 56 -6.45 0.40 -2.63
C ARG A 56 -7.31 -0.59 -3.40
N ASP A 57 -7.00 -0.75 -4.68
CA ASP A 57 -7.56 -1.82 -5.50
C ASP A 57 -6.78 -3.12 -5.30
N VAL A 58 -7.54 -4.20 -5.16
CA VAL A 58 -7.04 -5.57 -4.98
C VAL A 58 -7.66 -6.45 -6.06
N ARG A 59 -6.82 -7.25 -6.73
CA ARG A 59 -7.31 -8.37 -7.54
C ARG A 59 -7.28 -9.61 -6.69
N LEU A 60 -8.42 -10.25 -6.61
CA LEU A 60 -8.62 -11.50 -5.90
C LEU A 60 -8.84 -12.61 -6.93
N GLU A 61 -7.98 -13.62 -6.88
CA GLU A 61 -8.17 -14.85 -7.63
C GLU A 61 -8.51 -15.96 -6.66
N ILE A 62 -9.59 -16.67 -6.97
CA ILE A 62 -10.04 -17.80 -6.17
C ILE A 62 -10.18 -19.00 -7.09
N GLU A 63 -9.70 -20.14 -6.61
CA GLU A 63 -9.86 -21.44 -7.23
C GLU A 63 -10.25 -22.46 -6.16
N CYS A 64 -11.43 -23.05 -6.31
CA CYS A 64 -12.02 -24.01 -5.40
C CYS A 64 -12.32 -25.32 -6.13
N SER A 65 -12.24 -26.44 -5.42
CA SER A 65 -12.64 -27.74 -5.97
C SER A 65 -14.15 -27.84 -6.24
N HIS A 66 -14.96 -27.11 -5.48
CA HIS A 66 -16.41 -27.05 -5.62
C HIS A 66 -16.91 -25.61 -5.39
N PRO A 67 -18.13 -25.28 -5.84
CA PRO A 67 -18.73 -23.97 -5.60
C PRO A 67 -18.87 -23.66 -4.11
N ILE A 68 -18.50 -22.44 -3.72
CA ILE A 68 -18.62 -21.91 -2.36
C ILE A 68 -19.26 -20.52 -2.36
N ASN A 69 -19.66 -20.07 -1.18
CA ASN A 69 -19.99 -18.67 -0.96
C ASN A 69 -18.80 -17.95 -0.33
N PHE A 70 -18.52 -16.75 -0.82
CA PHE A 70 -17.45 -15.90 -0.34
C PHE A 70 -17.98 -14.54 0.03
N TYR A 71 -17.53 -14.05 1.18
CA TYR A 71 -17.88 -12.73 1.68
C TYR A 71 -16.63 -12.02 2.18
N LEU A 72 -16.45 -10.77 1.75
CA LEU A 72 -15.39 -9.88 2.21
C LEU A 72 -16.02 -8.76 3.03
N PHE A 73 -15.61 -8.63 4.29
CA PHE A 73 -16.09 -7.63 5.23
C PHE A 73 -14.97 -6.66 5.63
N ASN A 74 -15.36 -5.44 6.02
CA ASN A 74 -14.55 -4.61 6.92
C ASN A 74 -14.74 -5.07 8.36
N SER A 75 -14.04 -4.44 9.30
CA SER A 75 -14.16 -4.72 10.73
C SER A 75 -15.61 -4.62 11.23
N GLU A 76 -16.27 -3.48 10.99
CA GLU A 76 -17.67 -3.23 11.39
C GLU A 76 -18.66 -4.26 10.82
N GLY A 77 -18.52 -4.60 9.54
CA GLY A 77 -19.39 -5.57 8.87
C GLY A 77 -19.17 -7.00 9.37
N PHE A 78 -17.92 -7.35 9.70
CA PHE A 78 -17.60 -8.66 10.27
C PHE A 78 -18.11 -8.82 11.71
N GLU A 79 -18.02 -7.76 12.51
CA GLU A 79 -18.60 -7.72 13.86
C GLU A 79 -20.12 -7.92 13.81
N ALA A 80 -20.81 -7.17 12.94
CA ALA A 80 -22.26 -7.35 12.74
C ALA A 80 -22.62 -8.77 12.26
N TYR A 81 -21.83 -9.34 11.34
CA TYR A 81 -22.01 -10.72 10.88
C TYR A 81 -21.89 -11.72 12.04
N ASN A 82 -20.86 -11.58 12.86
CA ASN A 82 -20.58 -12.51 13.95
C ASN A 82 -21.61 -12.42 15.09
N GLU A 83 -22.09 -11.22 15.41
CA GLU A 83 -23.06 -11.01 16.50
C GLU A 83 -24.50 -11.33 16.12
N SER A 84 -24.90 -10.98 14.90
CA SER A 84 -26.31 -10.94 14.49
C SER A 84 -26.63 -11.72 13.22
N GLY A 85 -25.62 -12.29 12.56
CA GLY A 85 -25.77 -12.98 11.28
C GLY A 85 -26.09 -12.05 10.10
N ILE A 86 -25.98 -10.73 10.29
CA ILE A 86 -26.27 -9.75 9.24
C ILE A 86 -25.17 -9.79 8.17
N LEU A 87 -25.55 -10.13 6.95
CA LEU A 87 -24.66 -10.13 5.79
C LEU A 87 -24.60 -8.74 5.16
N ASN A 88 -23.59 -7.96 5.55
CA ASN A 88 -23.26 -6.68 4.90
C ASN A 88 -21.80 -6.66 4.37
N PRO A 89 -21.46 -7.53 3.41
CA PRO A 89 -20.12 -7.59 2.84
C PRO A 89 -19.86 -6.40 1.91
N ILE A 90 -18.60 -5.99 1.85
CA ILE A 90 -18.09 -5.04 0.84
C ILE A 90 -18.10 -5.69 -0.55
N PHE A 91 -17.81 -6.98 -0.59
CA PHE A 91 -17.81 -7.76 -1.82
C PHE A 91 -18.20 -9.21 -1.50
N TYR A 92 -18.95 -9.83 -2.40
CA TYR A 92 -19.34 -11.22 -2.24
C TYR A 92 -19.57 -11.89 -3.59
N PHE A 93 -19.51 -13.22 -3.58
CA PHE A 93 -20.13 -14.05 -4.60
C PHE A 93 -20.70 -15.29 -3.94
N GLU A 94 -21.71 -15.87 -4.59
CA GLU A 94 -22.35 -17.08 -4.13
C GLU A 94 -22.25 -18.15 -5.21
N ASN A 95 -22.12 -19.40 -4.79
CA ASN A 95 -22.02 -20.55 -5.67
C ASN A 95 -20.89 -20.40 -6.74
N GLY A 96 -19.75 -19.85 -6.34
CA GLY A 96 -18.59 -19.64 -7.21
C GLY A 96 -17.49 -20.66 -6.94
N SER A 97 -16.92 -21.26 -7.99
CA SER A 97 -15.78 -22.20 -7.89
C SER A 97 -14.47 -21.62 -8.40
N ARG A 98 -14.52 -20.69 -9.37
CA ARG A 98 -13.34 -20.01 -9.89
C ARG A 98 -13.71 -18.61 -10.31
N GLY A 99 -12.84 -17.64 -10.03
CA GLY A 99 -13.09 -16.27 -10.46
C GLY A 99 -11.89 -15.35 -10.26
N MET A 100 -11.89 -14.28 -11.04
CA MET A 100 -10.96 -13.16 -10.91
C MET A 100 -11.81 -11.91 -10.67
N TYR A 101 -11.60 -11.27 -9.52
CA TYR A 101 -12.41 -10.14 -9.07
C TYR A 101 -11.53 -8.95 -8.76
N PHE A 102 -11.98 -7.76 -9.15
CA PHE A 102 -11.34 -6.49 -8.83
C PHE A 102 -12.16 -5.81 -7.75
N ILE A 103 -11.53 -5.57 -6.60
CA ILE A 103 -12.20 -5.09 -5.39
C ILE A 103 -11.49 -3.82 -4.93
N SER A 104 -12.24 -2.73 -4.78
CA SER A 104 -11.74 -1.49 -4.20
C SER A 104 -11.94 -1.50 -2.69
N LEU A 105 -10.85 -1.47 -1.93
CA LEU A 105 -10.88 -1.35 -0.47
C LEU A 105 -11.02 0.14 -0.09
N PRO A 106 -12.11 0.56 0.58
CA PRO A 106 -12.44 1.98 0.71
C PRO A 106 -11.65 2.72 1.79
N LYS A 107 -11.29 2.03 2.88
CA LYS A 107 -10.63 2.65 4.05
C LYS A 107 -9.43 1.81 4.51
N ARG A 108 -8.59 2.39 5.37
CA ARG A 108 -7.54 1.63 6.06
C ARG A 108 -8.18 0.83 7.18
N ASP A 109 -8.15 -0.49 7.08
CA ASP A 109 -8.87 -1.37 8.01
C ASP A 109 -8.27 -2.78 8.05
N ILE A 110 -8.75 -3.60 8.97
CA ILE A 110 -8.65 -5.05 8.93
C ILE A 110 -9.85 -5.58 8.15
N TYR A 111 -9.56 -6.33 7.10
CA TYR A 111 -10.55 -6.96 6.24
C TYR A 111 -10.64 -8.45 6.56
N TYR A 112 -11.86 -8.97 6.53
CA TYR A 112 -12.18 -10.36 6.87
C TYR A 112 -12.75 -11.07 5.66
N MET A 113 -12.11 -12.15 5.26
CA MET A 113 -12.54 -13.06 4.22
C MET A 113 -13.24 -14.25 4.87
N VAL A 114 -14.50 -14.48 4.52
CA VAL A 114 -15.30 -15.61 5.00
C VAL A 114 -15.64 -16.51 3.83
N PHE A 115 -15.32 -17.79 3.97
CA PHE A 115 -15.59 -18.84 2.99
C PHE A 115 -16.58 -19.80 3.59
N ARG A 116 -17.73 -19.96 2.94
CA ARG A 116 -18.82 -20.81 3.42
C ARG A 116 -19.08 -21.93 2.43
N ASN A 117 -19.09 -23.14 2.95
CA ASN A 117 -19.38 -24.36 2.20
C ASN A 117 -20.80 -24.81 2.52
N LEU A 118 -21.66 -24.89 1.50
CA LEU A 118 -23.03 -25.37 1.63
C LEU A 118 -23.17 -26.85 1.25
N LEU A 119 -22.08 -27.51 0.88
CA LEU A 119 -22.05 -28.91 0.46
C LEU A 119 -21.73 -29.83 1.64
N ASN A 120 -22.14 -31.09 1.51
CA ASN A 120 -21.84 -32.17 2.47
C ASN A 120 -20.41 -32.75 2.32
N THR A 121 -19.53 -32.08 1.57
CA THR A 121 -18.18 -32.54 1.28
C THR A 121 -17.19 -31.46 1.60
N THR A 122 -15.99 -31.84 2.04
CA THR A 122 -14.90 -30.89 2.27
C THR A 122 -14.50 -30.22 0.96
N VAL A 123 -14.38 -28.89 0.97
CA VAL A 123 -13.97 -28.11 -0.22
C VAL A 123 -12.57 -27.57 0.01
N SER A 124 -11.65 -27.88 -0.90
CA SER A 124 -10.35 -27.22 -0.97
C SER A 124 -10.44 -25.91 -1.76
N PHE A 125 -9.72 -24.89 -1.29
CA PHE A 125 -9.62 -23.61 -1.98
C PHE A 125 -8.20 -23.04 -1.94
N ASN A 126 -7.88 -22.28 -2.97
CA ASN A 126 -6.65 -21.52 -3.12
C ASN A 126 -7.00 -20.07 -3.46
N ILE A 127 -6.28 -19.13 -2.83
CA ILE A 127 -6.53 -17.70 -3.00
C ILE A 127 -5.23 -16.98 -3.23
N THR A 128 -5.26 -16.17 -4.27
CA THR A 128 -4.16 -15.30 -4.63
C THR A 128 -4.67 -13.87 -4.62
N MET A 129 -4.12 -13.05 -3.72
CA MET A 129 -4.39 -11.62 -3.67
C MET A 129 -3.23 -10.85 -4.30
N PHE A 130 -3.57 -9.92 -5.19
CA PHE A 130 -2.64 -8.97 -5.78
C PHE A 130 -3.02 -7.56 -5.34
N PHE A 131 -2.09 -6.89 -4.68
CA PHE A 131 -2.28 -5.52 -4.21
C PHE A 131 -1.68 -4.53 -5.22
N TYR A 132 -2.47 -3.57 -5.67
CA TYR A 132 -2.03 -2.50 -6.57
C TYR A 132 -2.00 -1.14 -5.86
N GLY A 133 -1.20 -0.21 -6.40
CA GLY A 133 -1.26 1.21 -6.03
C GLY A 133 -0.17 1.70 -5.08
N PHE A 134 0.63 0.81 -4.49
CA PHE A 134 1.78 1.23 -3.67
C PHE A 134 2.80 2.03 -4.49
N GLU A 135 2.93 1.72 -5.77
CA GLU A 135 3.82 2.37 -6.72
C GLU A 135 3.45 3.84 -6.89
N LYS A 136 2.15 4.12 -7.00
CA LYS A 136 1.63 5.48 -7.15
C LYS A 136 1.92 6.31 -5.90
N ASP A 137 1.74 5.73 -4.71
CA ASP A 137 2.05 6.40 -3.44
C ASP A 137 3.55 6.67 -3.31
N LEU A 138 4.40 5.70 -3.67
CA LEU A 138 5.85 5.83 -3.63
C LEU A 138 6.36 6.92 -4.58
N LEU A 139 5.78 6.99 -5.79
CA LEU A 139 6.08 8.06 -6.76
C LEU A 139 5.65 9.43 -6.27
N HIS A 140 4.46 9.56 -5.65
CA HIS A 140 4.02 10.83 -5.06
C HIS A 140 4.98 11.29 -3.96
N MET A 141 5.36 10.38 -3.06
CA MET A 141 6.32 10.71 -1.99
C MET A 141 7.70 11.06 -2.56
N SER A 142 8.19 10.30 -3.55
CA SER A 142 9.43 10.60 -4.27
C SER A 142 9.42 12.02 -4.83
N MET A 143 8.35 12.41 -5.51
CA MET A 143 8.21 13.75 -6.09
C MET A 143 8.26 14.84 -5.02
N ILE A 144 7.55 14.67 -3.89
CA ILE A 144 7.56 15.61 -2.77
C ILE A 144 8.99 15.78 -2.23
N PHE A 145 9.72 14.68 -2.00
CA PHE A 145 11.09 14.71 -1.49
C PHE A 145 12.08 15.35 -2.47
N VAL A 146 11.96 15.04 -3.77
CA VAL A 146 12.81 15.65 -4.81
C VAL A 146 12.57 17.16 -4.90
N VAL A 147 11.31 17.59 -5.00
CA VAL A 147 10.97 19.01 -5.13
C VAL A 147 11.41 19.80 -3.89
N SER A 148 11.08 19.31 -2.69
CA SER A 148 11.51 19.93 -1.44
C SER A 148 13.04 19.95 -1.29
N GLY A 149 13.73 18.87 -1.68
CA GLY A 149 15.18 18.79 -1.71
C GLY A 149 15.81 19.86 -2.62
N ILE A 150 15.30 20.01 -3.85
CA ILE A 150 15.77 21.03 -4.81
C ILE A 150 15.59 22.43 -4.23
N VAL A 151 14.42 22.75 -3.67
CA VAL A 151 14.14 24.06 -3.07
C VAL A 151 15.13 24.37 -1.94
N LEU A 152 15.37 23.41 -1.03
CA LEU A 152 16.32 23.56 0.06
C LEU A 152 17.77 23.72 -0.43
N ILE A 153 18.16 23.01 -1.49
CA ILE A 153 19.49 23.15 -2.10
C ILE A 153 19.68 24.55 -2.66
N VAL A 154 18.70 25.07 -3.40
CA VAL A 154 18.73 26.42 -3.99
C VAL A 154 18.83 27.48 -2.89
N LEU A 155 17.98 27.39 -1.86
CA LEU A 155 18.01 28.33 -0.73
C LEU A 155 19.35 28.28 0.01
N GLY A 156 19.86 27.07 0.29
CA GLY A 156 21.17 26.89 0.91
C GLY A 156 22.31 27.48 0.08
N ALA A 157 22.31 27.27 -1.24
CA ALA A 157 23.33 27.82 -2.14
C ALA A 157 23.25 29.35 -2.25
N MET A 158 22.05 29.93 -2.27
CA MET A 158 21.86 31.38 -2.23
C MET A 158 22.42 32.00 -0.95
N ASP A 159 22.21 31.36 0.20
CA ASP A 159 22.76 31.84 1.47
C ASP A 159 24.29 31.71 1.53
N VAL A 160 24.87 30.62 1.01
CA VAL A 160 26.34 30.48 0.88
C VAL A 160 26.91 31.58 0.00
N SER A 161 26.30 31.82 -1.17
CA SER A 161 26.80 32.83 -2.11
C SER A 161 26.72 34.25 -1.54
N ARG A 162 25.64 34.61 -0.83
CA ARG A 162 25.54 35.90 -0.12
C ARG A 162 26.59 36.04 0.97
N PHE A 163 26.84 34.98 1.74
CA PHE A 163 27.87 34.98 2.78
C PHE A 163 29.27 35.20 2.19
N LEU A 164 29.61 34.50 1.11
CA LEU A 164 30.89 34.66 0.41
C LEU A 164 31.05 36.07 -0.19
N LEU A 165 29.99 36.63 -0.77
CA LEU A 165 29.99 38.00 -1.30
C LEU A 165 30.22 39.04 -0.21
N ARG A 166 29.59 38.89 0.97
CA ARG A 166 29.78 39.78 2.10
C ARG A 166 31.20 39.70 2.66
N PHE A 167 31.72 38.49 2.83
CA PHE A 167 33.09 38.28 3.29
C PHE A 167 34.12 38.87 2.32
N ARG A 168 33.90 38.74 1.01
CA ARG A 168 34.77 39.34 -0.02
C ARG A 168 34.76 40.87 0.02
N LYS A 169 33.60 41.50 0.30
CA LYS A 169 33.52 42.97 0.47
C LYS A 169 34.30 43.44 1.69
N GLU A 170 34.11 42.79 2.84
CA GLU A 170 34.84 43.13 4.08
C GLU A 170 36.36 43.00 3.89
N LEU A 171 36.83 41.98 3.16
CA LEU A 171 38.25 41.81 2.83
C LEU A 171 38.82 42.90 1.90
N MET A 172 37.99 43.51 1.04
CA MET A 172 38.41 44.60 0.18
C MET A 172 38.43 45.95 0.90
N GLU A 173 37.65 46.15 1.96
CA GLU A 173 37.64 47.39 2.76
C GLU A 173 38.81 47.46 3.77
N ILE A 174 39.45 46.33 4.08
CA ILE A 174 40.59 46.26 5.03
C ILE A 174 41.94 46.56 4.34
N ARG A 175 41.97 46.75 3.02
CA ARG A 175 43.18 47.02 2.22
C ARG A 175 43.23 48.44 1.69
#